data_AF-A0A7V5YNS6-F1
#
_entry.id   AF-A0A7V5YNS6-F1
#
_cell.length_a   1.000
_cell.length_b   1.000
_cell.length_c   1.000
_cell.angle_alpha   90.00
_cell.angle_beta   90.00
_cell.angle_gamma   90.00
#
_symmetry.space_group_name_H-M   'P 1'
#
loop_
_entity.id
_entity.type
_entity.pdbx_description
1 polymer ?
#
loop_
_entity_poly.entity_id
_entity_poly.type
_entity_poly.pdbx_seq_one_letter_code
_entity_poly.pdbx_strand_id
1 'polypeptide(L)'
;MFREEVLNFVKKIPKGKVLTYKEVAAAVGSPRAYRAVARVLAQNKDLRVPCHRVVRSDFLIAGYKGSRELAWQKAALLLKEGLLVVADTDTLPGLLGSALNPGTVARIYKLRKRNPQKPMIILIDSLLSLKDFEIDLKSWQRELLSELWPARISVILECRSPRFEYLHRGSNSLVFRIPADQRLRQMITLSGPLVAPSANPESLPPAKTLSEAKKYFAASVLYLDWQNKKEEQASTIVDLRQKPPLLIRKGADFEKWQHFLKRFF
;
A
#
# COMPACT_ATOMS: atom_id res chain seq x y z
N MET A 1 -8.87 -20.41 30.33
CA MET A 1 -7.95 -19.42 30.96
C MET A 1 -7.00 -18.79 29.95
N PHE A 2 -5.79 -19.30 29.68
CA PHE A 2 -4.79 -18.58 28.83
C PHE A 2 -5.30 -18.15 27.44
N ARG A 3 -6.02 -19.03 26.72
CA ARG A 3 -6.61 -18.70 25.41
C ARG A 3 -7.56 -17.51 25.49
N GLU A 4 -8.45 -17.49 26.49
CA GLU A 4 -9.46 -16.45 26.65
C GLU A 4 -8.83 -15.13 27.06
N GLU A 5 -7.84 -15.16 27.95
CA GLU A 5 -7.06 -13.98 28.36
C GLU A 5 -6.39 -13.31 27.16
N VAL A 6 -5.73 -14.11 26.30
CA VAL A 6 -5.12 -13.61 25.06
C VAL A 6 -6.16 -12.98 24.15
N LEU A 7 -7.28 -13.66 23.87
CA LEU A 7 -8.30 -13.13 22.96
C LEU A 7 -8.98 -11.87 23.53
N ASN A 8 -9.27 -11.83 24.83
CA ASN A 8 -9.85 -10.68 25.51
C ASN A 8 -8.89 -9.49 25.55
N PHE A 9 -7.59 -9.73 25.73
CA PHE A 9 -6.58 -8.68 25.64
C PHE A 9 -6.47 -8.13 24.21
N VAL A 10 -6.39 -9.00 23.19
CA VAL A 10 -6.27 -8.58 21.79
C VAL A 10 -7.46 -7.76 21.32
N LYS A 11 -8.68 -8.04 21.80
CA LYS A 11 -9.88 -7.21 21.54
C LYS A 11 -9.70 -5.74 21.95
N LYS A 12 -8.86 -5.46 22.96
CA LYS A 12 -8.61 -4.11 23.48
C LYS A 12 -7.56 -3.33 22.69
N ILE A 13 -6.80 -3.97 21.79
CA ILE A 13 -5.79 -3.27 20.98
C ILE A 13 -6.51 -2.31 20.03
N PRO A 14 -6.30 -0.99 20.09
CA PRO A 14 -7.05 -0.03 19.28
C PRO A 14 -6.66 -0.07 17.80
N LYS A 15 -7.55 0.41 16.92
CA LYS A 15 -7.27 0.61 15.49
C LYS A 15 -6.03 1.51 15.33
N GLY A 16 -5.20 1.20 14.34
CA GLY A 16 -4.02 2.02 14.04
C GLY A 16 -2.83 1.76 14.97
N LYS A 17 -2.95 0.81 15.91
CA LYS A 17 -1.88 0.36 16.80
C LYS A 17 -1.65 -1.14 16.60
N VAL A 18 -0.41 -1.54 16.87
CA VAL A 18 0.00 -2.94 16.85
C VAL A 18 0.77 -3.26 18.12
N LEU A 19 0.69 -4.52 18.54
CA LEU A 19 1.58 -5.09 19.56
C LEU A 19 2.25 -6.32 18.96
N THR A 20 3.37 -6.70 19.53
CA THR A 20 4.08 -7.92 19.18
C THR A 20 3.49 -9.11 19.93
N TYR A 21 3.68 -10.33 19.41
CA TYR A 21 3.33 -11.55 20.16
C TYR A 21 4.00 -11.61 21.54
N LYS A 22 5.19 -11.00 21.70
CA LYS A 22 5.91 -10.92 22.97
C LYS A 22 5.24 -9.95 23.95
N GLU A 23 4.84 -8.77 23.47
CA GLU A 23 4.13 -7.78 24.29
C GLU A 23 2.76 -8.29 24.73
N VAL A 24 2.02 -8.96 23.85
CA VAL A 24 0.75 -9.61 24.22
C VAL A 24 0.98 -10.68 25.29
N ALA A 25 2.01 -11.52 25.13
CA ALA A 25 2.33 -12.57 26.09
C ALA A 25 2.70 -12.00 27.48
N ALA A 26 3.49 -10.92 27.49
CA ALA A 26 3.84 -10.20 28.72
C ALA A 26 2.61 -9.56 29.38
N ALA A 27 1.73 -8.94 28.59
CA ALA A 27 0.54 -8.26 29.10
C ALA A 27 -0.50 -9.22 29.71
N VAL A 28 -0.50 -10.49 29.32
CA VAL A 28 -1.33 -11.55 29.94
C VAL A 28 -0.58 -12.33 31.03
N GLY A 29 0.53 -11.80 31.55
CA GLY A 29 1.28 -12.41 32.66
C GLY A 29 2.15 -13.62 32.29
N SER A 30 2.32 -13.92 31.00
CA SER A 30 3.07 -15.09 30.53
C SER A 30 4.14 -14.70 29.49
N PRO A 31 5.17 -13.93 29.86
CA PRO A 31 6.12 -13.31 28.91
C PRO A 31 6.88 -14.28 28.00
N ARG A 32 7.05 -15.54 28.44
CA ARG A 32 7.70 -16.60 27.64
C ARG A 32 6.75 -17.31 26.66
N ALA A 33 5.45 -17.04 26.72
CA ALA A 33 4.41 -17.75 25.97
C ALA A 33 4.09 -17.15 24.58
N TYR A 34 4.96 -16.33 23.98
CA TYR A 34 4.70 -15.65 22.70
C TYR A 34 4.41 -16.62 21.53
N ARG A 35 4.98 -17.83 21.53
CA ARG A 35 4.63 -18.88 20.54
C ARG A 35 3.22 -19.44 20.79
N ALA A 36 2.82 -19.58 22.04
CA ALA A 36 1.47 -20.01 22.41
C ALA A 36 0.43 -18.94 22.04
N VAL A 37 0.73 -17.64 22.25
CA VAL A 37 -0.09 -16.52 21.73
C VAL A 37 -0.25 -16.64 20.22
N ALA A 38 0.83 -16.85 19.47
CA ALA A 38 0.76 -17.01 18.02
C ALA A 38 -0.14 -18.19 17.61
N ARG A 39 -0.06 -19.33 18.30
CA ARG A 39 -0.94 -20.50 18.08
C ARG A 39 -2.40 -20.20 18.39
N VAL A 40 -2.69 -19.51 19.50
CA VAL A 40 -4.05 -19.07 19.86
C VAL A 40 -4.66 -18.22 18.76
N LEU A 41 -3.91 -17.21 18.28
CA LEU A 41 -4.41 -16.29 17.24
C LEU A 41 -4.50 -16.96 15.86
N ALA A 42 -3.64 -17.93 15.56
CA ALA A 42 -3.71 -18.71 14.33
C ALA A 42 -4.97 -19.60 14.26
N GLN A 43 -5.44 -20.10 15.39
CA GLN A 43 -6.64 -20.94 15.51
C GLN A 43 -7.92 -20.15 15.82
N ASN A 44 -7.84 -18.82 15.91
CA ASN A 44 -9.00 -18.01 16.22
C ASN A 44 -9.88 -17.80 14.98
N LYS A 45 -11.18 -18.13 15.11
CA LYS A 45 -12.19 -17.92 14.08
C LYS A 45 -13.11 -16.72 14.37
N ASP A 46 -13.04 -16.14 15.58
CA ASP A 46 -13.85 -14.97 15.94
C ASP A 46 -13.29 -13.70 15.28
N LEU A 47 -14.01 -13.19 14.27
CA LEU A 47 -13.64 -11.99 13.50
C LEU A 47 -13.68 -10.69 14.34
N ARG A 48 -14.32 -10.71 15.51
CA ARG A 48 -14.34 -9.56 16.44
C ARG A 48 -12.99 -9.38 17.14
N VAL A 49 -12.15 -10.41 17.18
CA VAL A 49 -10.79 -10.33 17.72
C VAL A 49 -9.87 -9.82 16.60
N PRO A 50 -9.25 -8.64 16.74
CA PRO A 50 -8.42 -8.05 15.69
C PRO A 50 -7.02 -8.68 15.64
N CYS A 51 -6.93 -9.98 15.33
CA CYS A 51 -5.69 -10.74 15.30
C CYS A 51 -4.63 -10.13 14.34
N HIS A 52 -5.06 -9.35 13.34
CA HIS A 52 -4.16 -8.65 12.43
C HIS A 52 -3.29 -7.59 13.12
N ARG A 53 -3.72 -7.06 14.27
CA ARG A 53 -2.96 -6.06 15.06
C ARG A 53 -1.81 -6.65 15.89
N VAL A 54 -1.66 -7.98 15.91
CA VAL A 54 -0.54 -8.63 16.63
C VAL A 54 0.52 -9.08 15.62
N VAL A 55 1.73 -8.52 15.69
CA VAL A 55 2.80 -8.73 14.70
C VAL A 55 4.06 -9.37 15.32
N ARG A 56 5.05 -9.70 14.50
CA ARG A 56 6.35 -10.16 15.00
C ARG A 56 7.16 -9.00 15.58
N SER A 57 8.07 -9.30 16.49
CA SER A 57 8.96 -8.29 17.11
C SER A 57 10.01 -7.71 16.16
N ASP A 58 10.20 -8.31 14.98
CA ASP A 58 11.06 -7.80 13.90
C ASP A 58 10.26 -7.01 12.85
N PHE A 59 9.03 -6.61 13.18
CA PHE A 59 8.06 -5.86 12.37
C PHE A 59 7.65 -6.54 11.06
N LEU A 60 8.01 -7.82 10.88
CA LEU A 60 7.54 -8.62 9.76
C LEU A 60 6.08 -9.04 9.98
N ILE A 61 5.25 -8.82 8.97
CA ILE A 61 3.88 -9.28 8.92
C ILE A 61 3.91 -10.78 8.59
N ALA A 62 3.69 -11.60 9.60
CA ALA A 62 3.58 -13.05 9.46
C ALA A 62 2.19 -13.50 9.01
N GLY A 63 1.99 -14.81 8.94
CA GLY A 63 0.73 -15.44 8.58
C GLY A 63 -0.50 -14.94 9.35
N TYR A 64 -1.65 -15.21 8.76
CA TYR A 64 -2.95 -14.76 9.22
C TYR A 64 -3.98 -15.88 9.08
N LYS A 65 -4.93 -15.96 10.02
CA LYS A 65 -5.98 -17.00 10.05
C LYS A 65 -5.43 -18.43 9.85
N GLY A 66 -4.26 -18.72 10.44
CA GLY A 66 -3.62 -20.03 10.37
C GLY A 66 -2.80 -20.31 9.11
N SER A 67 -2.73 -19.39 8.15
CA SER A 67 -1.96 -19.58 6.90
C SER A 67 -0.92 -18.47 6.69
N ARG A 68 0.29 -18.86 6.25
CA ARG A 68 1.34 -17.91 5.85
C ARG A 68 0.97 -17.14 4.58
N GLU A 69 0.26 -17.79 3.66
CA GLU A 69 -0.21 -17.21 2.38
C GLU A 69 -1.19 -16.06 2.57
N LEU A 70 -1.78 -15.89 3.76
CA LEU A 70 -2.73 -14.82 4.07
C LEU A 70 -2.08 -13.62 4.76
N ALA A 71 -0.74 -13.56 4.83
CA ALA A 71 -0.02 -12.40 5.39
C ALA A 71 -0.40 -11.09 4.67
N TRP A 72 -0.68 -11.12 3.37
CA TRP A 72 -1.13 -9.95 2.61
C TRP A 72 -2.49 -9.42 3.07
N GLN A 73 -3.42 -10.28 3.49
CA GLN A 73 -4.72 -9.83 4.02
C GLN A 73 -4.54 -9.09 5.33
N LYS A 74 -3.63 -9.58 6.19
CA LYS A 74 -3.26 -8.91 7.42
C LYS A 74 -2.63 -7.55 7.15
N ALA A 75 -1.73 -7.45 6.17
CA ALA A 75 -1.18 -6.18 5.73
C ALA A 75 -2.26 -5.22 5.21
N ALA A 76 -3.21 -5.69 4.40
CA ALA A 76 -4.31 -4.88 3.90
C ALA A 76 -5.15 -4.27 5.03
N LEU A 77 -5.48 -5.06 6.05
CA LEU A 77 -6.23 -4.59 7.22
C LEU A 77 -5.43 -3.55 8.04
N LEU A 78 -4.11 -3.75 8.17
CA LEU A 78 -3.23 -2.78 8.84
C LEU A 78 -3.13 -1.47 8.03
N LEU A 79 -2.99 -1.55 6.71
CA LEU A 79 -3.01 -0.39 5.82
C LEU A 79 -4.33 0.39 5.92
N LYS A 80 -5.47 -0.31 5.95
CA LYS A 80 -6.79 0.28 6.15
C LYS A 80 -6.92 1.02 7.48
N GLU A 81 -6.25 0.50 8.51
CA GLU A 81 -6.17 1.15 9.83
C GLU A 81 -5.12 2.27 9.90
N GLY A 82 -4.47 2.58 8.78
CA GLY A 82 -3.51 3.68 8.66
C GLY A 82 -2.10 3.31 9.10
N LEU A 83 -1.73 2.03 9.20
CA LEU A 83 -0.33 1.65 9.39
C LEU A 83 0.42 1.78 8.06
N LEU A 84 1.74 1.91 8.15
CA LEU A 84 2.62 1.93 6.98
C LEU A 84 3.24 0.56 6.78
N VAL A 85 3.26 0.09 5.52
CA VAL A 85 3.80 -1.22 5.16
C VAL A 85 4.75 -1.07 4.00
N VAL A 86 5.98 -1.56 4.14
CA VAL A 86 6.85 -1.81 3.00
C VAL A 86 6.50 -3.17 2.41
N ALA A 87 6.21 -3.19 1.11
CA ALA A 87 5.92 -4.41 0.36
C ALA A 87 6.43 -4.29 -1.08
N ASP A 88 6.66 -5.43 -1.73
CA ASP A 88 6.89 -5.46 -3.17
C ASP A 88 5.64 -4.94 -3.91
N THR A 89 5.85 -4.28 -5.05
CA THR A 89 4.77 -3.94 -5.99
C THR A 89 5.00 -4.65 -7.32
N ASP A 90 4.14 -4.39 -8.31
CA ASP A 90 4.39 -4.79 -9.70
C ASP A 90 5.50 -3.97 -10.38
N THR A 91 6.12 -3.02 -9.68
CA THR A 91 7.29 -2.24 -10.09
C THR A 91 8.38 -2.33 -9.02
N LEU A 92 8.84 -1.20 -8.48
CA LEU A 92 9.76 -1.14 -7.35
C LEU A 92 9.04 -1.41 -6.02
N PRO A 93 9.74 -1.91 -4.98
CA PRO A 93 9.19 -1.99 -3.63
C PRO A 93 8.69 -0.62 -3.15
N GLY A 94 7.50 -0.62 -2.54
CA GLY A 94 6.79 0.59 -2.16
C GLY A 94 6.65 0.74 -0.65
N LEU A 95 6.71 1.98 -0.16
CA LEU A 95 6.22 2.33 1.17
C LEU A 95 4.73 2.66 1.06
N LEU A 96 3.89 1.69 1.41
CA LEU A 96 2.45 1.74 1.24
C LEU A 96 1.76 2.36 2.46
N GLY A 97 0.70 3.13 2.19
CA GLY A 97 -0.22 3.62 3.21
C GLY A 97 -1.54 4.06 2.58
N SER A 98 -2.62 4.06 3.35
CA SER A 98 -3.93 4.53 2.87
C SER A 98 -3.85 5.96 2.30
N ALA A 99 -4.29 6.13 1.06
CA ALA A 99 -4.38 7.44 0.40
C ALA A 99 -5.51 8.30 0.97
N LEU A 100 -6.57 7.66 1.49
CA LEU A 100 -7.74 8.34 2.06
C LEU A 100 -7.54 8.79 3.52
N ASN A 101 -6.36 8.56 4.09
CA ASN A 101 -6.02 8.98 5.45
C ASN A 101 -4.93 10.07 5.42
N PRO A 102 -5.27 11.35 5.65
CA PRO A 102 -4.31 12.45 5.65
C PRO A 102 -3.14 12.26 6.62
N GLY A 103 -3.39 11.70 7.82
CA GLY A 103 -2.35 11.43 8.81
C GLY A 103 -1.37 10.32 8.38
N THR A 104 -1.84 9.35 7.60
CA THR A 104 -0.98 8.33 6.96
C THR A 104 -0.11 8.95 5.88
N VAL A 105 -0.69 9.76 5.01
CA VAL A 105 0.03 10.48 3.94
C VAL A 105 1.11 11.39 4.54
N ALA A 106 0.75 12.20 5.55
CA ALA A 106 1.70 13.09 6.24
C ALA A 106 2.88 12.33 6.86
N ARG A 107 2.64 11.16 7.47
CA ARG A 107 3.71 10.30 8.00
C ARG A 107 4.64 9.79 6.91
N ILE A 108 4.14 9.44 5.72
CA ILE A 108 4.97 9.03 4.59
C ILE A 108 5.87 10.18 4.13
N TYR A 109 5.33 11.40 4.00
CA TYR A 109 6.15 12.57 3.66
C TYR A 109 7.27 12.80 4.67
N LYS A 110 6.92 12.79 5.97
CA LYS A 110 7.90 12.97 7.06
C LYS A 110 8.97 11.89 7.05
N LEU A 111 8.56 10.62 6.98
CA LEU A 111 9.47 9.48 7.05
C LEU A 111 10.43 9.44 5.85
N ARG A 112 9.95 9.78 4.66
CA ARG A 112 10.78 9.82 3.44
C ARG A 112 11.59 11.12 3.29
N LYS A 113 11.37 12.12 4.16
CA LYS A 113 11.86 13.49 3.97
C LYS A 113 11.52 14.00 2.56
N ARG A 114 10.27 13.75 2.14
CA ARG A 114 9.81 14.00 0.77
C ARG A 114 9.55 15.48 0.54
N ASN A 115 9.86 15.97 -0.66
CA ASN A 115 9.49 17.31 -1.12
C ASN A 115 7.97 17.51 -0.96
N PRO A 116 7.54 18.49 -0.14
CA PRO A 116 6.13 18.72 0.16
C PRO A 116 5.30 19.16 -1.05
N GLN A 117 5.90 19.54 -2.18
CA GLN A 117 5.16 19.92 -3.39
C GLN A 117 5.01 18.78 -4.40
N LYS A 118 5.55 17.58 -4.10
CA LYS A 118 5.61 16.48 -5.07
C LYS A 118 4.57 15.39 -4.75
N PRO A 119 3.46 15.27 -5.50
CA PRO A 119 2.44 14.25 -5.29
C PRO A 119 3.00 12.82 -5.34
N MET A 120 2.27 11.89 -4.74
CA MET A 120 2.60 10.46 -4.75
C MET A 120 1.65 9.72 -5.70
N ILE A 121 2.13 8.61 -6.28
CA ILE A 121 1.29 7.71 -7.05
C ILE A 121 0.31 7.03 -6.09
N ILE A 122 -0.95 6.98 -6.49
CA ILE A 122 -2.05 6.30 -5.82
C ILE A 122 -2.36 5.02 -6.60
N LEU A 123 -2.24 3.87 -5.93
CA LEU A 123 -2.67 2.59 -6.45
C LEU A 123 -4.15 2.39 -6.14
N ILE A 124 -4.90 2.01 -7.17
CA ILE A 124 -6.32 1.69 -7.13
C ILE A 124 -6.54 0.30 -7.72
N ASP A 125 -7.63 -0.36 -7.35
CA ASP A 125 -7.97 -1.71 -7.81
C ASP A 125 -8.82 -1.72 -9.08
N SER A 126 -9.61 -0.66 -9.32
CA SER A 126 -10.48 -0.53 -10.49
C SER A 126 -10.69 0.93 -10.89
N LEU A 127 -11.25 1.16 -12.09
CA LEU A 127 -11.64 2.50 -12.54
C LEU A 127 -12.75 3.13 -11.67
N LEU A 128 -13.58 2.31 -11.01
CA LEU A 128 -14.65 2.80 -10.14
C LEU A 128 -14.09 3.55 -8.93
N SER A 129 -12.92 3.14 -8.45
CA SER A 129 -12.24 3.71 -7.28
C SER A 129 -11.74 5.14 -7.52
N LEU A 130 -11.76 5.64 -8.78
CA LEU A 130 -11.54 7.06 -9.07
C LEU A 130 -12.64 7.97 -8.50
N LYS A 131 -13.85 7.43 -8.30
CA LYS A 131 -14.95 8.16 -7.66
C LYS A 131 -14.66 8.53 -6.21
N ASP A 132 -13.84 7.74 -5.51
CA ASP A 132 -13.38 8.07 -4.15
C ASP A 132 -12.57 9.37 -4.10
N PHE A 133 -12.08 9.83 -5.26
CA PHE A 133 -11.30 11.06 -5.45
C PHE A 133 -12.08 12.16 -6.18
N GLU A 134 -13.39 12.00 -6.36
CA GLU A 134 -14.25 12.96 -7.07
C GLU A 134 -13.78 13.18 -8.53
N ILE A 135 -13.27 12.12 -9.17
CA ILE A 135 -12.78 12.16 -10.55
C ILE A 135 -13.77 11.46 -11.48
N ASP A 136 -14.34 12.25 -12.39
CA ASP A 136 -15.10 11.77 -13.53
C ASP A 136 -14.25 11.79 -14.80
N LEU A 137 -14.11 10.61 -15.41
CA LEU A 137 -13.35 10.46 -16.65
C LEU A 137 -14.14 10.98 -17.85
N LYS A 138 -13.49 11.76 -18.70
CA LYS A 138 -13.96 12.06 -20.07
C LYS A 138 -14.11 10.75 -20.85
N SER A 139 -15.02 10.69 -21.82
CA SER A 139 -15.30 9.46 -22.58
C SER A 139 -14.04 8.82 -23.17
N TRP A 140 -13.18 9.62 -23.79
CA TRP A 140 -11.92 9.14 -24.38
C TRP A 140 -10.90 8.64 -23.32
N GLN A 141 -10.89 9.23 -22.11
CA GLN A 141 -10.03 8.75 -21.02
C GLN A 141 -10.52 7.39 -20.52
N ARG A 142 -11.84 7.22 -20.39
CA ARG A 142 -12.45 5.95 -19.99
C ARG A 142 -12.16 4.84 -20.99
N GLU A 143 -12.34 5.11 -22.27
CA GLU A 143 -12.03 4.17 -23.36
C GLU A 143 -10.56 3.75 -23.33
N LEU A 144 -9.64 4.74 -23.34
CA LEU A 144 -8.20 4.50 -23.25
C LEU A 144 -7.82 3.67 -22.03
N LEU A 145 -8.32 4.03 -20.84
CA LEU A 145 -7.93 3.38 -19.60
C LEU A 145 -8.54 1.98 -19.45
N SER A 146 -9.71 1.72 -20.03
CA SER A 146 -10.35 0.40 -19.97
C SER A 146 -9.56 -0.66 -20.74
N GLU A 147 -8.80 -0.25 -21.75
CA GLU A 147 -7.91 -1.15 -22.47
C GLU A 147 -6.46 -1.14 -21.94
N LEU A 148 -5.97 0.02 -21.50
CA LEU A 148 -4.59 0.17 -21.04
C LEU A 148 -4.34 -0.60 -19.74
N TRP A 149 -5.24 -0.43 -18.78
CA TRP A 149 -5.12 -0.98 -17.44
C TRP A 149 -5.82 -2.33 -17.29
N PRO A 150 -5.30 -3.26 -16.46
CA PRO A 150 -4.13 -3.10 -15.57
C PRO A 150 -2.77 -3.07 -16.29
N ALA A 151 -1.85 -2.23 -15.82
CA ALA A 151 -0.50 -2.10 -16.38
C ALA A 151 0.46 -1.39 -15.43
N ARG A 152 1.76 -1.49 -15.68
CA ARG A 152 2.81 -0.72 -15.00
C ARG A 152 2.93 0.71 -15.55
N ILE A 153 1.80 1.31 -15.90
CA ILE A 153 1.69 2.67 -16.44
C ILE A 153 0.84 3.48 -15.46
N SER A 154 1.38 4.60 -14.97
CA SER A 154 0.62 5.54 -14.14
C SER A 154 0.12 6.69 -14.99
N VAL A 155 -1.06 7.21 -14.67
CA VAL A 155 -1.67 8.31 -15.42
C VAL A 155 -1.95 9.50 -14.51
N ILE A 156 -1.70 10.69 -15.02
CA ILE A 156 -2.07 11.94 -14.34
C ILE A 156 -3.49 12.31 -14.77
N LEU A 157 -4.36 12.48 -13.79
CA LEU A 157 -5.73 12.94 -13.96
C LEU A 157 -5.91 14.26 -13.20
N GLU A 158 -6.79 15.10 -13.74
CA GLU A 158 -7.18 16.34 -13.08
C GLU A 158 -7.94 16.06 -11.79
N CYS A 159 -7.60 16.77 -10.73
CA CYS A 159 -8.30 16.70 -9.44
C CYS A 159 -8.10 18.05 -8.74
N ARG A 160 -9.16 18.88 -8.76
CA ARG A 160 -9.15 20.23 -8.19
C ARG A 160 -9.84 20.33 -6.82
N SER A 161 -10.36 19.21 -6.31
CA SER A 161 -11.12 19.21 -5.07
C SER A 161 -10.20 19.56 -3.88
N PRO A 162 -10.50 20.62 -3.11
CA PRO A 162 -9.70 21.01 -1.94
C PRO A 162 -9.59 19.91 -0.89
N ARG A 163 -10.57 18.99 -0.87
CA ARG A 163 -10.56 17.79 -0.01
C ARG A 163 -9.29 16.96 -0.18
N PHE A 164 -8.72 16.93 -1.39
CA PHE A 164 -7.53 16.14 -1.72
C PHE A 164 -6.26 16.98 -1.82
N GLU A 165 -6.24 18.20 -1.28
CA GLU A 165 -5.05 19.07 -1.28
C GLU A 165 -3.83 18.40 -0.63
N TYR A 166 -4.05 17.60 0.41
CA TYR A 166 -3.00 16.83 1.06
C TYR A 166 -2.37 15.75 0.14
N LEU A 167 -3.05 15.37 -0.95
CA LEU A 167 -2.56 14.43 -1.98
C LEU A 167 -2.01 15.15 -3.21
N HIS A 168 -2.75 16.10 -3.77
CA HIS A 168 -2.35 16.81 -5.01
C HIS A 168 -1.34 17.92 -4.74
N ARG A 169 -1.18 18.39 -3.49
CA ARG A 169 -0.10 19.32 -3.09
C ARG A 169 0.00 20.55 -4.00
N GLY A 170 -1.13 21.17 -4.31
CA GLY A 170 -1.21 22.33 -5.21
C GLY A 170 -1.09 22.04 -6.71
N SER A 171 -0.81 20.80 -7.14
CA SER A 171 -0.69 20.47 -8.58
C SER A 171 -2.03 20.39 -9.32
N ASN A 172 -3.16 20.44 -8.61
CA ASN A 172 -4.52 20.27 -9.13
C ASN A 172 -4.68 18.99 -9.97
N SER A 173 -3.92 17.96 -9.62
CA SER A 173 -3.89 16.68 -10.31
C SER A 173 -3.42 15.57 -9.38
N LEU A 174 -3.85 14.35 -9.66
CA LEU A 174 -3.44 13.14 -8.96
C LEU A 174 -2.91 12.12 -9.95
N VAL A 175 -2.00 11.27 -9.48
CA VAL A 175 -1.35 10.24 -10.30
C VAL A 175 -1.86 8.88 -9.87
N PHE A 176 -2.49 8.14 -10.77
CA PHE A 176 -3.10 6.84 -10.47
C PHE A 176 -2.45 5.71 -11.24
N ARG A 177 -2.55 4.49 -10.69
CA ARG A 177 -2.20 3.24 -11.38
C ARG A 177 -3.14 2.13 -10.93
N ILE A 178 -3.63 1.32 -11.87
CA ILE A 178 -4.17 -0.01 -11.57
C ILE A 178 -3.05 -1.04 -11.79
N PRO A 179 -2.44 -1.58 -10.72
CA PRO A 179 -1.28 -2.47 -10.85
C PRO A 179 -1.58 -3.71 -11.68
N ALA A 180 -0.63 -4.19 -12.48
CA ALA A 180 -0.73 -5.42 -13.27
C ALA A 180 -0.79 -6.68 -12.39
N ASP A 181 -0.18 -6.64 -11.19
CA ASP A 181 -0.22 -7.74 -10.22
C ASP A 181 -1.63 -7.89 -9.60
N GLN A 182 -2.26 -9.05 -9.83
CA GLN A 182 -3.60 -9.34 -9.36
C GLN A 182 -3.71 -9.42 -7.84
N ARG A 183 -2.72 -10.00 -7.16
CA ARG A 183 -2.74 -10.14 -5.70
C ARG A 183 -2.58 -8.77 -5.03
N LEU A 184 -1.79 -7.86 -5.61
CA LEU A 184 -1.69 -6.46 -5.18
C LEU A 184 -3.03 -5.73 -5.36
N ARG A 185 -3.72 -5.93 -6.49
CA ARG A 185 -5.08 -5.39 -6.66
C ARG A 185 -6.05 -5.91 -5.59
N GLN A 186 -6.02 -7.21 -5.27
CA GLN A 186 -6.84 -7.78 -4.19
C GLN A 186 -6.51 -7.17 -2.82
N MET A 187 -5.23 -6.90 -2.54
CA MET A 187 -4.82 -6.19 -1.33
C MET A 187 -5.38 -4.75 -1.30
N ILE A 188 -5.38 -4.06 -2.44
CA ILE A 188 -5.96 -2.71 -2.58
C ILE A 188 -7.48 -2.75 -2.40
N THR A 189 -8.19 -3.72 -2.97
CA THR A 189 -9.64 -3.91 -2.74
C THR A 189 -9.96 -4.05 -1.24
N LEU A 190 -9.14 -4.77 -0.49
CA LEU A 190 -9.35 -4.95 0.95
C LEU A 190 -8.94 -3.72 1.79
N SER A 191 -7.87 -3.03 1.39
CA SER A 191 -7.31 -1.90 2.15
C SER A 191 -7.88 -0.52 1.78
N GLY A 192 -8.47 -0.40 0.60
CA GLY A 192 -8.75 0.86 -0.07
C GLY A 192 -7.53 1.40 -0.85
N PRO A 193 -7.68 2.53 -1.56
CA PRO A 193 -6.61 3.14 -2.34
C PRO A 193 -5.35 3.43 -1.51
N LEU A 194 -4.18 3.17 -2.08
CA LEU A 194 -2.90 3.28 -1.40
C LEU A 194 -1.98 4.29 -2.07
N VAL A 195 -1.39 5.22 -1.32
CA VAL A 195 -0.20 5.89 -1.81
C VAL A 195 0.97 4.91 -1.78
N ALA A 196 1.78 4.91 -2.84
CA ALA A 196 2.86 3.94 -3.02
C ALA A 196 4.13 4.56 -3.62
N PRO A 197 4.78 5.52 -2.95
CA PRO A 197 6.14 5.90 -3.33
C PRO A 197 7.12 4.73 -3.15
N SER A 198 8.26 4.80 -3.84
CA SER A 198 9.35 3.84 -3.65
C SER A 198 9.85 3.81 -2.19
N ALA A 199 10.25 2.63 -1.72
CA ALA A 199 10.68 2.36 -0.36
C ALA A 199 12.10 2.89 -0.08
N ASN A 200 12.25 4.21 -0.03
CA ASN A 200 13.50 4.93 0.29
C ASN A 200 13.20 6.37 0.78
N PRO A 201 14.11 6.96 1.57
CA PRO A 201 14.23 8.42 1.67
C PRO A 201 14.47 9.04 0.27
N GLU A 202 13.88 10.21 -0.02
CA GLU A 202 13.75 10.70 -1.41
C GLU A 202 15.07 10.83 -2.20
N SER A 203 16.20 11.08 -1.54
CA SER A 203 17.52 11.20 -2.16
C SER A 203 18.32 9.91 -2.25
N LEU A 204 17.83 8.81 -1.68
CA LEU A 204 18.52 7.51 -1.65
C LEU A 204 17.95 6.55 -2.69
N PRO A 205 18.71 5.54 -3.14
CA PRO A 205 18.18 4.53 -4.04
C PRO A 205 17.01 3.75 -3.38
N PRO A 206 15.97 3.39 -4.15
CA PRO A 206 14.92 2.47 -3.71
C PRO A 206 15.50 1.18 -3.12
N ALA A 207 14.97 0.73 -1.99
CA ALA A 207 15.35 -0.56 -1.44
C ALA A 207 14.97 -1.68 -2.43
N LYS A 208 15.93 -2.56 -2.73
CA LYS A 208 15.70 -3.77 -3.54
C LYS A 208 15.29 -4.96 -2.68
N THR A 209 15.57 -4.92 -1.38
CA THR A 209 15.27 -6.00 -0.44
C THR A 209 14.59 -5.47 0.82
N LEU A 210 13.84 -6.33 1.52
CA LEU A 210 13.30 -5.98 2.84
C LEU A 210 14.41 -5.66 3.85
N SER A 211 15.58 -6.28 3.72
CA SER A 211 16.73 -6.00 4.58
C SER A 211 17.22 -4.55 4.39
N GLU A 212 17.33 -4.09 3.15
CA GLU A 212 17.64 -2.68 2.84
C GLU A 212 16.54 -1.74 3.34
N ALA A 213 15.26 -2.08 3.12
CA ALA A 213 14.17 -1.27 3.61
C ALA A 213 14.17 -1.16 5.15
N LYS A 214 14.56 -2.23 5.86
CA LYS A 214 14.72 -2.22 7.32
C LYS A 214 15.83 -1.26 7.77
N LYS A 215 16.91 -1.10 6.99
CA LYS A 215 17.95 -0.10 7.26
C LYS A 215 17.40 1.33 7.15
N TYR A 216 16.46 1.57 6.22
CA TYR A 216 15.85 2.88 6.04
C TYR A 216 14.78 3.23 7.08
N PHE A 217 13.90 2.29 7.40
CA PHE A 217 12.67 2.62 8.14
C PHE A 217 12.57 1.97 9.52
N ALA A 218 13.40 0.95 9.81
CA ALA A 218 13.46 0.24 11.08
C ALA A 218 12.06 -0.07 11.66
N ALA A 219 11.77 0.32 12.90
CA ALA A 219 10.50 0.10 13.59
C ALA A 219 9.37 1.05 13.17
N SER A 220 9.62 2.01 12.28
CA SER A 220 8.65 3.04 11.90
C SER A 220 7.54 2.53 10.97
N VAL A 221 7.76 1.35 10.37
CA VAL A 221 6.88 0.71 9.38
C VAL A 221 6.85 -0.79 9.64
N LEU A 222 5.84 -1.45 9.10
CA LEU A 222 5.77 -2.91 9.02
C LEU A 222 6.32 -3.39 7.67
N TYR A 223 6.68 -4.66 7.60
CA TYR A 223 7.26 -5.26 6.40
C TYR A 223 6.46 -6.47 5.97
N LEU A 224 6.10 -6.54 4.69
CA LEU A 224 5.45 -7.69 4.09
C LEU A 224 6.40 -8.31 3.07
N ASP A 225 6.75 -9.57 3.30
CA ASP A 225 7.51 -10.37 2.33
C ASP A 225 6.54 -11.08 1.41
N TRP A 226 6.53 -10.66 0.14
CA TRP A 226 5.63 -11.19 -0.87
C TRP A 226 6.30 -12.23 -1.77
N GLN A 227 7.64 -12.33 -1.73
CA GLN A 227 8.42 -13.19 -2.63
C GLN A 227 8.07 -13.03 -4.12
N ASN A 228 7.58 -11.85 -4.53
CA ASN A 228 7.19 -11.61 -5.91
C ASN A 228 8.41 -11.42 -6.81
N LYS A 229 8.26 -11.73 -8.11
CA LYS A 229 9.24 -11.30 -9.13
C LYS A 229 9.31 -9.79 -9.15
N LYS A 230 10.53 -9.26 -9.01
CA LYS A 230 10.80 -7.82 -8.96
C LYS A 230 10.99 -7.30 -10.37
N GLU A 231 10.39 -6.16 -10.63
CA GLU A 231 10.69 -5.31 -11.78
C GLU A 231 11.66 -4.21 -11.31
N GLU A 232 12.67 -3.92 -12.11
CA GLU A 232 13.72 -2.97 -11.70
C GLU A 232 13.38 -1.52 -12.07
N GLN A 233 12.37 -1.33 -12.91
CA GLN A 233 11.98 -0.02 -13.40
C GLN A 233 10.74 0.53 -12.69
N ALA A 234 10.77 1.83 -12.43
CA ALA A 234 9.57 2.55 -12.04
C ALA A 234 8.57 2.58 -13.21
N SER A 235 7.27 2.75 -12.94
CA SER A 235 6.24 2.80 -13.99
C SER A 235 6.47 3.92 -15.00
N THR A 236 6.05 3.70 -16.25
CA THR A 236 5.83 4.81 -17.19
C THR A 236 4.79 5.78 -16.59
N ILE A 237 4.93 7.09 -16.84
CA ILE A 237 3.96 8.11 -16.41
C ILE A 237 3.50 8.91 -17.63
N VAL A 238 2.19 9.01 -17.80
CA VAL A 238 1.54 9.75 -18.89
C VAL A 238 0.52 10.72 -18.33
N ASP A 239 0.39 11.89 -18.94
CA ASP A 239 -0.58 12.91 -18.55
C ASP A 239 -1.79 12.86 -19.47
N LEU A 240 -2.97 12.57 -18.89
CA LEU A 240 -4.23 12.46 -19.61
C LEU A 240 -5.11 13.71 -19.47
N ARG A 241 -4.58 14.82 -18.93
CA ARG A 241 -5.35 16.09 -18.85
C ARG A 241 -5.62 16.70 -20.21
N GLN A 242 -4.79 16.37 -21.21
CA GLN A 242 -4.91 16.80 -22.61
C GLN A 242 -4.97 15.61 -23.59
N LYS A 243 -5.46 15.89 -24.82
CA LYS A 243 -5.58 14.93 -25.94
C LYS A 243 -4.80 15.52 -27.14
N PRO A 244 -3.73 14.87 -27.67
CA PRO A 244 -3.20 13.57 -27.25
C PRO A 244 -2.48 13.62 -25.89
N PRO A 245 -2.41 12.48 -25.18
CA PRO A 245 -1.66 12.36 -23.92
C PRO A 245 -0.19 12.73 -24.02
N LEU A 246 0.38 13.32 -22.95
CA LEU A 246 1.80 13.68 -22.87
C LEU A 246 2.58 12.64 -22.08
N LEU A 247 3.71 12.15 -22.62
CA LEU A 247 4.64 11.30 -21.86
C LEU A 247 5.43 12.16 -20.86
N ILE A 248 5.34 11.83 -19.57
CA ILE A 248 6.06 12.53 -18.49
C ILE A 248 7.32 11.78 -18.09
N ARG A 249 7.29 10.44 -18.10
CA ARG A 249 8.44 9.60 -17.74
C ARG A 249 8.39 8.26 -18.46
N LYS A 250 9.50 7.86 -19.09
CA LYS A 250 9.72 6.48 -19.58
C LYS A 250 10.01 5.53 -18.42
N GLY A 251 9.44 4.33 -18.43
CA GLY A 251 9.68 3.30 -17.43
C GLY A 251 9.10 1.96 -17.86
N ALA A 252 8.68 1.14 -16.89
CA ALA A 252 8.03 -0.13 -17.16
C ALA A 252 6.80 0.04 -18.07
N ASP A 253 6.56 -0.95 -18.95
CA ASP A 253 5.51 -0.97 -19.97
C ASP A 253 5.53 0.22 -20.97
N PHE A 254 6.66 0.90 -21.17
CA PHE A 254 6.76 2.00 -22.14
C PHE A 254 6.48 1.57 -23.59
N GLU A 255 6.98 0.42 -24.02
CA GLU A 255 6.71 -0.12 -25.37
C GLU A 255 5.21 -0.41 -25.56
N LYS A 256 4.54 -0.94 -24.53
CA LYS A 256 3.08 -1.13 -24.52
C LYS A 256 2.37 0.20 -24.72
N TRP A 257 2.81 1.25 -24.03
CA TRP A 257 2.28 2.61 -24.21
C TRP A 257 2.48 3.14 -25.65
N GLN A 258 3.66 2.94 -26.25
CA GLN A 258 3.92 3.40 -27.62
C GLN A 258 3.03 2.70 -28.66
N HIS A 259 2.85 1.38 -28.53
CA HIS A 259 1.93 0.64 -29.39
C HIS A 259 0.49 1.12 -29.21
N PHE A 260 0.08 1.37 -27.97
CA PHE A 260 -1.25 1.84 -27.63
C PHE A 260 -1.55 3.23 -28.23
N LEU A 261 -0.61 4.18 -28.12
CA LEU A 261 -0.77 5.52 -28.67
C LEU A 261 -1.04 5.52 -30.17
N LYS A 262 -0.26 4.74 -30.95
CA LYS A 262 -0.41 4.65 -32.42
C LYS A 262 -1.76 4.11 -32.87
N ARG A 263 -2.45 3.36 -31.99
CA ARG A 263 -3.75 2.75 -32.29
C ARG A 263 -4.92 3.66 -31.90
N PHE A 264 -4.75 4.47 -30.85
CA PHE A 264 -5.79 5.34 -30.28
C PHE A 264 -5.79 6.76 -30.85
N PHE A 265 -4.69 7.20 -31.46
CA PHE A 265 -4.46 8.55 -31.96
C PHE A 265 -3.71 8.50 -33.29
#